data_AF-A0A3B9PN32-F1
#
_entry.id   AF-A0A3B9PN32-F1
#
_cell.length_a   1.000
_cell.length_b   1.000
_cell.length_c   1.000
_cell.angle_alpha   90.00
_cell.angle_beta   90.00
_cell.angle_gamma   90.00
#
_symmetry.space_group_name_H-M   'P 1'
#
loop_
_entity.id
_entity.type
_entity.pdbx_description
1 polymer ?
#
loop_
_entity_poly.entity_id
_entity_poly.type
_entity_poly.pdbx_seq_one_letter_code
_entity_poly.pdbx_strand_id
1 'polypeptide(L)'
;MTASMKMHIDDVRIAEIKELVPPAHVLREFPATPRAAEVAYEARQAIHRILYGADDRLLVVIGPCSIHDPKAAMEYAHKLKAEADRRKDDLLIVMRVYFEKPRTTVGWKGLINDPGLDNSFRINDGVRLARKLLWEVNELGLPAGTEFLDMITPQYIADLISWGAIGARTTESQVHRELASGLSCPVGFKNGTDGNLRIAADAIKAAQAPHHFLSVTKAGHSA
;
A
#
# COMPACT_ATOMS: atom_id res chain seq x y z
N MET A 1 -53.63 -10.75 -18.47
CA MET A 1 -52.72 -9.76 -17.87
C MET A 1 -51.31 -10.21 -18.14
N THR A 2 -50.61 -9.55 -19.08
CA THR A 2 -49.22 -9.86 -19.45
C THR A 2 -48.31 -9.48 -18.29
N ALA A 3 -47.60 -10.46 -17.73
CA ALA A 3 -46.58 -10.21 -16.73
C ALA A 3 -45.51 -9.27 -17.33
N SER A 4 -45.29 -8.12 -16.69
CA SER A 4 -44.21 -7.21 -17.02
C SER A 4 -42.88 -7.97 -16.91
N MET A 5 -42.16 -8.14 -18.02
CA MET A 5 -40.78 -8.63 -17.99
C MET A 5 -39.94 -7.58 -17.26
N LYS A 6 -39.54 -7.87 -16.01
CA LYS A 6 -38.59 -7.02 -15.29
C LYS A 6 -37.26 -7.06 -16.05
N MET A 7 -36.85 -5.91 -16.58
CA MET A 7 -35.50 -5.74 -17.09
C MET A 7 -34.52 -5.85 -15.91
N HIS A 8 -33.68 -6.89 -15.94
CA HIS A 8 -32.56 -7.03 -15.02
C HIS A 8 -31.48 -6.04 -15.44
N ILE A 9 -31.27 -4.99 -14.64
CA ILE A 9 -30.28 -3.93 -14.88
C ILE A 9 -29.17 -3.92 -13.82
N ASP A 10 -29.35 -4.66 -12.73
CA ASP A 10 -28.45 -4.73 -11.59
C ASP A 10 -27.57 -5.98 -11.66
N ASP A 11 -26.29 -5.85 -11.32
CA ASP A 11 -25.28 -6.93 -11.27
C ASP A 11 -25.18 -7.84 -12.50
N VAL A 12 -25.64 -7.38 -13.67
CA VAL A 12 -25.74 -8.19 -14.91
C VAL A 12 -24.41 -8.74 -15.44
N ARG A 13 -23.27 -8.23 -14.96
CA ARG A 13 -21.91 -8.70 -15.29
C ARG A 13 -21.07 -9.03 -14.05
N ILE A 14 -21.70 -9.14 -12.89
CA ILE A 14 -21.04 -9.53 -11.66
C ILE A 14 -21.16 -11.04 -11.52
N ALA A 15 -20.01 -11.72 -11.52
CA ALA A 15 -19.97 -13.17 -11.34
C ALA A 15 -20.32 -13.56 -9.90
N GLU A 16 -19.78 -12.82 -8.93
CA GLU A 16 -19.98 -13.06 -7.50
C GLU A 16 -19.52 -11.83 -6.70
N ILE A 17 -20.15 -11.58 -5.55
CA ILE A 17 -19.70 -10.61 -4.54
C ILE A 17 -19.51 -11.37 -3.22
N LYS A 18 -18.35 -11.19 -2.59
CA LYS A 18 -18.02 -11.78 -1.29
C LYS A 18 -17.65 -10.68 -0.30
N GLU A 19 -18.06 -10.86 0.94
CA GLU A 19 -17.66 -9.97 2.02
C GLU A 19 -16.16 -10.12 2.32
N LEU A 20 -15.52 -8.98 2.54
CA LEU A 20 -14.15 -8.91 3.04
C LEU A 20 -14.20 -8.74 4.57
N VAL A 21 -13.27 -9.39 5.27
CA VAL A 21 -13.11 -9.23 6.71
C VAL A 21 -12.92 -7.74 7.05
N PRO A 22 -13.62 -7.17 8.05
CA PRO A 22 -13.43 -5.77 8.42
C PRO A 22 -11.97 -5.45 8.80
N PRO A 23 -11.43 -4.26 8.46
CA PRO A 23 -10.07 -3.89 8.82
C PRO A 23 -9.76 -4.06 10.32
N ALA A 24 -10.69 -3.70 11.20
CA ALA A 24 -10.54 -3.81 12.65
C ALA A 24 -10.26 -5.24 13.12
N HIS A 25 -10.68 -6.27 12.40
CA HIS A 25 -10.37 -7.66 12.76
C HIS A 25 -8.91 -7.97 12.48
N VAL A 26 -8.42 -7.63 11.28
CA VAL A 26 -7.01 -7.84 10.89
C VAL A 26 -6.08 -7.00 11.77
N LEU A 27 -6.49 -5.77 12.13
CA LEU A 27 -5.76 -4.91 13.06
C LEU A 27 -5.67 -5.50 14.47
N ARG A 28 -6.69 -6.24 14.93
CA ARG A 28 -6.64 -6.96 16.22
C ARG A 28 -5.78 -8.22 16.16
N GLU A 29 -5.79 -8.93 15.04
CA GLU A 29 -4.94 -10.12 14.83
C GLU A 29 -3.45 -9.73 14.80
N PHE A 30 -3.11 -8.60 14.19
CA PHE A 30 -1.74 -8.08 14.08
C PHE A 30 -1.68 -6.60 14.50
N PRO A 31 -1.74 -6.29 15.81
CA PRO A 31 -1.72 -4.91 16.28
C PRO A 31 -0.35 -4.28 16.04
N ALA A 32 -0.31 -3.00 15.70
CA ALA A 32 0.94 -2.25 15.73
C ALA A 32 1.47 -2.24 17.16
N THR A 33 2.52 -3.02 17.43
CA THR A 33 3.14 -3.01 18.76
C THR A 33 3.85 -1.67 18.98
N PRO A 34 4.28 -1.34 20.21
CA PRO A 34 5.10 -0.16 20.44
C PRO A 34 6.33 -0.09 19.53
N ARG A 35 6.96 -1.24 19.24
CA ARG A 35 8.13 -1.31 18.36
C ARG A 35 7.76 -0.99 16.92
N ALA A 36 6.76 -1.66 16.36
CA ALA A 36 6.35 -1.40 14.99
C ALA A 36 5.84 0.04 14.80
N ALA A 37 5.10 0.58 15.78
CA ALA A 37 4.62 1.95 15.75
C ALA A 37 5.78 2.97 15.78
N GLU A 38 6.78 2.75 16.64
CA GLU A 38 8.00 3.57 16.71
C GLU A 38 8.75 3.56 15.36
N VAL A 39 8.97 2.39 14.77
CA VAL A 39 9.69 2.26 13.49
C VAL A 39 8.96 3.00 12.37
N ALA A 40 7.64 2.84 12.28
CA ALA A 40 6.84 3.56 11.29
C ALA A 40 6.88 5.07 11.53
N TYR A 41 6.73 5.52 12.77
CA TYR A 41 6.76 6.93 13.15
C TYR A 41 8.11 7.60 12.85
N GLU A 42 9.20 7.04 13.37
CA GLU A 42 10.55 7.59 13.21
C GLU A 42 10.97 7.63 11.74
N ALA A 43 10.65 6.59 10.97
CA ALA A 43 10.94 6.59 9.54
C ALA A 43 10.15 7.67 8.79
N ARG A 44 8.87 7.91 9.13
CA ARG A 44 8.09 9.00 8.52
C ARG A 44 8.70 10.37 8.85
N GLN A 45 9.14 10.59 10.09
CA GLN A 45 9.82 11.82 10.48
C GLN A 45 11.16 11.99 9.75
N ALA A 46 11.97 10.92 9.67
CA ALA A 46 13.24 10.95 8.97
C ALA A 46 13.07 11.23 7.46
N ILE A 47 12.09 10.59 6.80
CA ILE A 47 11.75 10.89 5.40
C ILE A 47 11.33 12.34 5.26
N HIS A 48 10.50 12.87 6.16
CA HIS A 48 10.12 14.27 6.16
C HIS A 48 11.35 15.19 6.23
N ARG A 49 12.27 14.98 7.17
CA ARG A 49 13.50 15.79 7.25
C ARG A 49 14.32 15.75 5.96
N ILE A 50 14.45 14.58 5.33
CA ILE A 50 15.15 14.44 4.03
C ILE A 50 14.45 15.25 2.94
N LEU A 51 13.12 15.14 2.83
CA LEU A 51 12.35 15.85 1.79
C LEU A 51 12.43 17.38 1.93
N TYR A 52 12.62 17.89 3.16
CA TYR A 52 12.77 19.31 3.44
C TYR A 52 14.24 19.76 3.56
N GLY A 53 15.21 18.89 3.27
CA GLY A 53 16.64 19.21 3.27
C GLY A 53 17.27 19.42 4.66
N ALA A 54 16.61 18.95 5.73
CA ALA A 54 17.10 18.99 7.11
C ALA A 54 17.91 17.74 7.51
N ASP A 55 18.04 16.77 6.61
CA ASP A 55 18.80 15.53 6.75
C ASP A 55 19.38 15.23 5.36
N ASP A 56 20.70 15.08 5.25
CA ASP A 56 21.42 14.93 3.98
C ASP A 56 21.53 13.48 3.51
N ARG A 57 21.02 12.53 4.31
CA ARG A 57 20.97 11.12 3.93
C ARG A 57 20.09 10.89 2.72
N LEU A 58 20.44 9.86 1.94
CA LEU A 58 19.64 9.43 0.81
C LEU A 58 18.54 8.44 1.25
N LEU A 59 17.28 8.76 0.94
CA LEU A 59 16.18 7.80 1.04
C LEU A 59 16.32 6.71 -0.04
N VAL A 60 16.41 5.45 0.37
CA VAL A 60 16.55 4.30 -0.54
C VAL A 60 15.38 3.34 -0.33
N VAL A 61 14.43 3.35 -1.27
CA VAL A 61 13.32 2.38 -1.30
C VAL A 61 13.73 1.18 -2.15
N ILE A 62 14.10 0.07 -1.50
CA ILE A 62 14.72 -1.09 -2.16
C ILE A 62 14.10 -2.41 -1.70
N GLY A 63 13.92 -3.34 -2.64
CA GLY A 63 13.37 -4.66 -2.37
C GLY A 63 12.77 -5.31 -3.61
N PRO A 64 12.10 -6.46 -3.44
CA PRO A 64 11.49 -7.19 -4.55
C PRO A 64 10.47 -6.36 -5.34
N CYS A 65 10.33 -6.67 -6.63
CA CYS A 65 9.31 -6.05 -7.49
C CYS A 65 7.90 -6.18 -6.89
N SER A 66 7.56 -7.39 -6.43
CA SER A 66 6.32 -7.77 -5.78
C SER A 66 6.58 -8.98 -4.90
N ILE A 67 6.02 -9.00 -3.69
CA ILE A 67 6.13 -10.12 -2.75
C ILE A 67 5.13 -11.20 -3.13
N HIS A 68 5.60 -12.43 -3.33
CA HIS A 68 4.76 -13.62 -3.52
C HIS A 68 5.00 -14.69 -2.45
N ASP A 69 6.17 -14.69 -1.82
CA ASP A 69 6.53 -15.59 -0.71
C ASP A 69 6.94 -14.75 0.53
N PRO A 70 6.12 -14.73 1.60
CA PRO A 70 6.45 -14.04 2.85
C PRO A 70 7.72 -14.55 3.52
N LYS A 71 8.09 -15.83 3.37
CA LYS A 71 9.29 -16.38 4.00
C LYS A 71 10.55 -15.83 3.36
N ALA A 72 10.64 -15.88 2.03
CA ALA A 72 11.73 -15.25 1.29
C ALA A 72 11.77 -13.73 1.52
N ALA A 73 10.62 -13.07 1.67
CA ALA A 73 10.56 -11.65 2.01
C ALA A 73 11.20 -11.34 3.37
N MET A 74 10.93 -12.15 4.41
CA MET A 74 11.56 -11.97 5.72
C MET A 74 13.06 -12.32 5.71
N GLU A 75 13.48 -13.33 4.95
CA GLU A 75 14.92 -13.60 4.76
C GLU A 75 15.62 -12.39 4.13
N TYR A 76 15.01 -11.77 3.12
CA TYR A 76 15.50 -10.53 2.51
C TYR A 76 15.51 -9.38 3.53
N ALA A 77 14.46 -9.23 4.33
CA ALA A 77 14.36 -8.19 5.36
C ALA A 77 15.50 -8.29 6.39
N HIS A 78 15.84 -9.49 6.86
CA HIS A 78 16.95 -9.70 7.78
C HIS A 78 18.30 -9.26 7.18
N LYS A 79 18.56 -9.61 5.93
CA LYS A 79 19.79 -9.18 5.22
C LYS A 79 19.80 -7.67 5.02
N LEU A 80 18.66 -7.09 4.62
CA LEU A 80 18.54 -5.65 4.39
C LEU A 80 18.67 -4.86 5.69
N LYS A 81 18.18 -5.37 6.81
CA LYS A 81 18.32 -4.74 8.13
C LYS A 81 19.79 -4.60 8.55
N ALA A 82 20.60 -5.62 8.33
CA ALA A 82 22.04 -5.55 8.60
C ALA A 82 22.73 -4.46 7.76
N GLU A 83 22.35 -4.32 6.49
CA GLU A 83 22.87 -3.25 5.62
C GLU A 83 22.35 -1.86 6.00
N ALA A 84 21.08 -1.75 6.40
CA ALA A 84 20.48 -0.52 6.89
C ALA A 84 21.22 -0.01 8.15
N ASP A 85 21.55 -0.90 9.08
CA ASP A 85 22.32 -0.53 10.28
C ASP A 85 23.74 -0.08 9.94
N ARG A 86 24.40 -0.79 9.01
CA ARG A 86 25.77 -0.49 8.58
C ARG A 86 25.88 0.86 7.85
N ARG A 87 24.80 1.31 7.20
CA ARG A 87 24.78 2.52 6.36
C ARG A 87 23.88 3.63 6.89
N LYS A 88 23.40 3.52 8.13
CA LYS A 88 22.40 4.43 8.71
C LYS A 88 22.80 5.90 8.74
N ASP A 89 24.10 6.19 8.74
CA ASP A 89 24.66 7.54 8.78
C ASP A 89 24.56 8.24 7.42
N ASP A 90 24.52 7.49 6.30
CA ASP A 90 24.44 8.02 4.93
C ASP A 90 23.09 7.74 4.26
N LEU A 91 22.41 6.66 4.64
CA LEU A 91 21.22 6.14 3.98
C LEU A 91 20.06 5.96 4.96
N LEU A 92 18.87 6.35 4.53
CA LEU A 92 17.62 5.91 5.12
C LEU A 92 17.02 4.80 4.24
N ILE A 93 17.28 3.54 4.61
CA ILE A 93 16.81 2.38 3.85
C ILE A 93 15.38 2.01 4.27
N VAL A 94 14.48 1.92 3.29
CA VAL A 94 13.09 1.46 3.44
C VAL A 94 12.90 0.23 2.56
N MET A 95 12.42 -0.87 3.15
CA MET A 95 12.13 -2.08 2.38
C MET A 95 10.93 -1.87 1.47
N ARG A 96 11.09 -2.19 0.19
CA ARG A 96 9.98 -2.23 -0.77
C ARG A 96 9.15 -3.50 -0.53
N VAL A 97 7.93 -3.32 -0.04
CA VAL A 97 6.96 -4.39 0.26
C VAL A 97 5.70 -4.19 -0.59
N TYR A 98 5.80 -4.45 -1.90
CA TYR A 98 4.69 -4.28 -2.85
C TYR A 98 3.96 -5.62 -3.01
N PHE A 99 2.64 -5.63 -2.87
CA PHE A 99 1.86 -6.88 -2.96
C PHE A 99 1.36 -7.20 -4.36
N GLU A 100 1.21 -6.19 -5.20
CA GLU A 100 0.70 -6.34 -6.56
C GLU A 100 1.54 -5.51 -7.54
N LYS A 101 1.51 -5.91 -8.81
CA LYS A 101 2.00 -5.10 -9.92
C LYS A 101 0.84 -4.89 -10.91
N PRO A 102 0.37 -3.65 -11.13
CA PRO A 102 -0.67 -3.37 -12.11
C PRO A 102 -0.30 -3.89 -13.50
N ARG A 103 -1.19 -4.67 -14.12
CA ARG A 103 -1.01 -5.25 -15.47
C ARG A 103 -2.16 -4.83 -16.39
N THR A 104 -1.84 -4.64 -17.67
CA THR A 104 -2.83 -4.49 -18.74
C THR A 104 -3.31 -5.82 -19.31
N THR A 105 -2.51 -6.89 -19.15
CA THR A 105 -2.82 -8.26 -19.59
C THR A 105 -3.20 -9.17 -18.43
N VAL A 106 -3.74 -10.36 -18.75
CA VAL A 106 -3.99 -11.42 -17.77
C VAL A 106 -2.67 -11.88 -17.13
N GLY A 107 -2.71 -12.15 -15.83
CA GLY A 107 -1.58 -12.60 -15.03
C GLY A 107 -1.91 -12.56 -13.54
N TRP A 108 -1.00 -13.08 -12.71
CA TRP A 108 -1.17 -13.09 -11.25
C TRP A 108 -1.43 -11.69 -10.69
N LYS A 109 -2.42 -11.60 -9.80
CA LYS A 109 -2.99 -10.35 -9.27
C LYS A 109 -2.35 -9.89 -7.96
N GLY A 110 -1.26 -10.52 -7.53
CA GLY A 110 -0.55 -10.14 -6.32
C GLY A 110 -0.99 -10.90 -5.08
N LEU A 111 -0.20 -10.78 -4.01
CA LEU A 111 -0.33 -11.58 -2.78
C LEU A 111 -1.63 -11.31 -2.03
N ILE A 112 -2.10 -10.06 -2.04
CA ILE A 112 -3.39 -9.72 -1.41
C ILE A 112 -4.53 -10.39 -2.17
N ASN A 113 -4.53 -10.31 -3.50
CA ASN A 113 -5.65 -10.81 -4.29
C ASN A 113 -5.65 -12.33 -4.41
N ASP A 114 -4.48 -12.94 -4.67
CA ASP A 114 -4.34 -14.38 -4.93
C ASP A 114 -3.12 -14.96 -4.21
N PRO A 115 -3.20 -15.14 -2.88
CA PRO A 115 -2.06 -15.58 -2.07
C PRO A 115 -1.60 -17.02 -2.37
N GLY A 116 -2.48 -17.84 -2.93
CA GLY A 116 -2.19 -19.24 -3.28
C GLY A 116 -1.45 -19.42 -4.60
N LEU A 117 -1.28 -18.36 -5.41
CA LEU A 117 -0.77 -18.44 -6.79
C LEU A 117 -1.55 -19.44 -7.66
N ASP A 118 -2.81 -19.66 -7.34
CA ASP A 118 -3.68 -20.71 -7.89
C ASP A 118 -5.00 -20.15 -8.47
N ASN A 119 -5.15 -18.82 -8.54
CA ASN A 119 -6.38 -18.12 -8.90
C ASN A 119 -7.56 -18.44 -7.97
N SER A 120 -7.32 -18.82 -6.72
CA SER A 120 -8.37 -19.05 -5.74
C SER A 120 -8.98 -17.76 -5.19
N PHE A 121 -8.30 -16.62 -5.39
CA PHE A 121 -8.74 -15.29 -4.95
C PHE A 121 -9.13 -15.23 -3.46
N ARG A 122 -8.34 -15.87 -2.60
CA ARG A 122 -8.55 -15.87 -1.15
C ARG A 122 -8.10 -14.55 -0.52
N ILE A 123 -8.79 -13.45 -0.85
CA ILE A 123 -8.41 -12.09 -0.45
C ILE A 123 -8.35 -11.93 1.08
N ASN A 124 -9.25 -12.59 1.81
CA ASN A 124 -9.25 -12.62 3.28
C ASN A 124 -7.96 -13.22 3.87
N ASP A 125 -7.36 -14.20 3.21
CA ASP A 125 -6.06 -14.75 3.61
C ASP A 125 -4.93 -13.81 3.18
N GLY A 126 -5.05 -13.23 1.98
CA GLY A 126 -4.06 -12.30 1.41
C GLY A 126 -3.88 -11.02 2.23
N VAL A 127 -4.96 -10.37 2.69
CA VAL A 127 -4.87 -9.18 3.55
C VAL A 127 -4.23 -9.49 4.91
N ARG A 128 -4.48 -10.68 5.48
CA ARG A 128 -3.83 -11.13 6.71
C ARG A 128 -2.35 -11.38 6.51
N LEU A 129 -1.97 -12.08 5.44
CA LEU A 129 -0.57 -12.32 5.08
C LEU A 129 0.18 -11.01 4.83
N ALA A 130 -0.42 -10.08 4.09
CA ALA A 130 0.15 -8.77 3.81
C ALA A 130 0.38 -7.97 5.10
N ARG A 131 -0.63 -7.89 5.98
CA ARG A 131 -0.50 -7.19 7.27
C ARG A 131 0.54 -7.86 8.17
N LYS A 132 0.50 -9.19 8.30
CA LYS A 132 1.47 -9.95 9.09
C LYS A 132 2.91 -9.69 8.63
N LEU A 133 3.16 -9.73 7.32
CA LEU A 133 4.50 -9.47 6.79
C LEU A 133 4.97 -8.04 7.14
N LEU A 134 4.12 -7.02 6.95
CA LEU A 134 4.46 -5.65 7.32
C LEU A 134 4.73 -5.51 8.83
N TRP A 135 3.94 -6.23 9.64
CA TRP A 135 4.13 -6.29 11.07
C TRP A 135 5.50 -6.90 11.41
N GLU A 136 5.85 -8.07 10.88
CA GLU A 136 7.15 -8.72 11.10
C GLU A 136 8.34 -7.86 10.62
N VAL A 137 8.21 -7.17 9.49
CA VAL A 137 9.25 -6.25 8.96
C VAL A 137 9.46 -5.06 9.91
N ASN A 138 8.39 -4.45 10.41
CA ASN A 138 8.49 -3.33 11.35
C ASN A 138 8.99 -3.81 12.74
N GLU A 139 8.57 -4.98 13.23
CA GLU A 139 9.09 -5.57 14.47
C GLU A 139 10.60 -5.80 14.41
N LEU A 140 11.11 -6.22 13.24
CA LEU A 140 12.56 -6.36 12.98
C LEU A 140 13.31 -5.01 13.07
N GLY A 141 12.61 -3.87 13.07
CA GLY A 141 13.22 -2.54 13.08
C GLY A 141 13.52 -1.99 11.70
N LEU A 142 12.90 -2.52 10.65
CA LEU A 142 13.07 -2.09 9.27
C LEU A 142 11.78 -1.40 8.79
N PRO A 143 11.82 -0.14 8.33
CA PRO A 143 10.62 0.51 7.79
C PRO A 143 10.22 -0.10 6.44
N ALA A 144 8.91 -0.14 6.18
CA ALA A 144 8.33 -0.69 4.96
C ALA A 144 7.69 0.40 4.09
N GLY A 145 7.85 0.28 2.78
CA GLY A 145 7.21 1.12 1.78
C GLY A 145 6.40 0.31 0.77
N THR A 146 5.24 0.81 0.37
CA THR A 146 4.33 0.11 -0.57
C THR A 146 3.76 1.04 -1.64
N GLU A 147 3.01 0.48 -2.59
CA GLU A 147 2.23 1.21 -3.59
C GLU A 147 0.75 1.02 -3.29
N PHE A 148 -0.01 2.12 -3.21
CA PHE A 148 -1.45 2.09 -2.96
C PHE A 148 -2.19 2.11 -4.30
N LEU A 149 -2.96 1.05 -4.57
CA LEU A 149 -3.61 0.81 -5.86
C LEU A 149 -5.13 1.02 -5.82
N ASP A 150 -5.71 1.18 -4.63
CA ASP A 150 -7.13 1.40 -4.39
C ASP A 150 -7.35 2.15 -3.05
N MET A 151 -8.61 2.48 -2.77
CA MET A 151 -9.02 3.33 -1.66
C MET A 151 -9.39 2.55 -0.38
N ILE A 152 -9.35 1.21 -0.42
CA ILE A 152 -9.80 0.31 0.66
C ILE A 152 -8.62 -0.38 1.34
N THR A 153 -7.67 -0.93 0.57
CA THR A 153 -6.49 -1.62 1.09
C THR A 153 -5.68 -0.78 2.09
N PRO A 154 -5.54 0.56 1.98
CA PRO A 154 -4.88 1.37 3.00
C PRO A 154 -5.47 1.16 4.41
N GLN A 155 -6.77 0.88 4.54
CA GLN A 155 -7.39 0.70 5.85
C GLN A 155 -6.88 -0.53 6.60
N TYR A 156 -6.28 -1.50 5.90
CA TYR A 156 -5.75 -2.74 6.47
C TYR A 156 -4.27 -2.66 6.84
N ILE A 157 -3.50 -1.77 6.20
CA ILE A 157 -2.03 -1.83 6.26
C ILE A 157 -1.32 -0.49 6.47
N ALA A 158 -1.98 0.65 6.20
CA ALA A 158 -1.30 1.94 6.11
C ALA A 158 -0.65 2.41 7.43
N ASP A 159 -1.14 1.92 8.58
CA ASP A 159 -0.53 2.19 9.89
C ASP A 159 0.93 1.72 9.97
N LEU A 160 1.29 0.66 9.25
CA LEU A 160 2.63 0.05 9.23
C LEU A 160 3.50 0.50 8.04
N ILE A 161 3.04 1.48 7.25
CA ILE A 161 3.76 1.97 6.07
C ILE A 161 4.50 3.28 6.40
N SER A 162 5.82 3.30 6.16
CA SER A 162 6.66 4.49 6.35
C SER A 162 6.73 5.37 5.11
N TRP A 163 6.52 4.81 3.92
CA TRP A 163 6.54 5.54 2.64
C TRP A 163 5.55 4.93 1.63
N GLY A 164 4.79 5.77 0.94
CA GLY A 164 3.82 5.35 -0.07
C GLY A 164 4.20 5.76 -1.48
N ALA A 165 3.82 4.95 -2.47
CA ALA A 165 3.87 5.33 -3.88
C ALA A 165 2.47 5.41 -4.49
N ILE A 166 2.29 6.37 -5.39
CA ILE A 166 1.24 6.37 -6.40
C ILE A 166 1.88 6.14 -7.77
N GLY A 167 1.44 5.09 -8.45
CA GLY A 167 2.02 4.63 -9.69
C GLY A 167 1.87 5.59 -10.87
N ALA A 168 2.65 5.34 -11.93
CA ALA A 168 2.61 6.12 -13.16
C ALA A 168 1.23 6.09 -13.86
N ARG A 169 0.48 4.99 -13.67
CA ARG A 169 -0.87 4.81 -14.25
C ARG A 169 -1.99 5.42 -13.41
N THR A 170 -1.69 5.81 -12.18
CA THR A 170 -2.69 6.33 -11.22
C THR A 170 -2.35 7.73 -10.71
N THR A 171 -1.17 8.27 -11.04
CA THR A 171 -0.77 9.63 -10.66
C THR A 171 -1.68 10.71 -11.26
N GLU A 172 -2.29 10.46 -12.42
CA GLU A 172 -3.28 11.37 -13.01
C GLU A 172 -4.70 11.15 -12.48
N SER A 173 -4.94 10.04 -11.77
CA SER A 173 -6.24 9.73 -11.19
C SER A 173 -6.55 10.67 -10.02
N GLN A 174 -7.66 11.40 -10.12
CA GLN A 174 -8.11 12.30 -9.07
C GLN A 174 -8.27 11.58 -7.72
N VAL A 175 -8.96 10.43 -7.70
CA VAL A 175 -9.20 9.69 -6.45
C VAL A 175 -7.92 9.19 -5.77
N HIS A 176 -6.86 8.91 -6.54
CA HIS A 176 -5.55 8.56 -5.96
C HIS A 176 -4.82 9.78 -5.39
N ARG A 177 -5.03 10.98 -5.95
CA ARG A 177 -4.51 12.24 -5.39
C ARG A 177 -5.26 12.61 -4.10
N GLU A 178 -6.57 12.40 -4.08
CA GLU A 178 -7.42 12.56 -2.89
C GLU A 178 -7.05 11.56 -1.79
N LEU A 179 -6.80 10.29 -2.15
CA LEU A 179 -6.25 9.31 -1.22
C LEU A 179 -4.92 9.79 -0.64
N ALA A 180 -4.00 10.24 -1.50
CA ALA A 180 -2.67 10.67 -1.08
C ALA A 180 -2.69 11.89 -0.14
N SER A 181 -3.69 12.78 -0.22
CA SER A 181 -3.83 13.87 0.76
C SER A 181 -4.22 13.38 2.16
N GLY A 182 -4.77 12.18 2.27
CA GLY A 182 -5.17 11.56 3.54
C GLY A 182 -4.20 10.50 4.08
N LEU A 183 -3.16 10.12 3.32
CA LEU A 183 -2.19 9.12 3.76
C LEU A 183 -1.28 9.67 4.87
N SER A 184 -1.09 8.89 5.94
CA SER A 184 -0.27 9.31 7.08
C SER A 184 1.24 9.23 6.84
N CYS A 185 1.67 8.67 5.70
CA CYS A 185 3.08 8.57 5.31
C CYS A 185 3.41 9.54 4.17
N PRO A 186 4.68 9.98 4.02
CA PRO A 186 5.12 10.65 2.81
C PRO A 186 4.83 9.83 1.54
N VAL A 187 4.43 10.51 0.48
CA VAL A 187 4.00 9.88 -0.79
C VAL A 187 4.88 10.34 -1.95
N GLY A 188 5.35 9.40 -2.76
CA GLY A 188 5.98 9.65 -4.05
C GLY A 188 5.01 9.42 -5.21
N PHE A 189 4.83 10.42 -6.08
CA PHE A 189 4.12 10.28 -7.35
C PHE A 189 5.11 9.99 -8.47
N LYS A 190 4.88 8.93 -9.24
CA LYS A 190 5.69 8.64 -10.44
C LYS A 190 5.28 9.53 -11.61
N ASN A 191 6.22 9.88 -12.48
CA ASN A 191 5.90 10.47 -13.78
C ASN A 191 5.05 9.51 -14.64
N GLY A 192 4.41 10.05 -15.67
CA GLY A 192 3.60 9.28 -16.62
C GLY A 192 4.40 8.19 -17.32
N THR A 193 3.73 7.16 -17.84
CA THR A 193 4.39 6.06 -18.56
C THR A 193 5.12 6.49 -19.82
N ASP A 194 4.79 7.68 -20.34
CA ASP A 194 5.42 8.37 -21.46
C ASP A 194 6.55 9.34 -21.04
N GLY A 195 6.84 9.44 -19.74
CA GLY A 195 7.83 10.37 -19.20
C GLY A 195 7.28 11.72 -18.72
N ASN A 196 5.96 11.95 -18.78
CA ASN A 196 5.38 13.24 -18.41
C ASN A 196 5.56 13.54 -16.90
N LEU A 197 6.40 14.54 -16.58
CA LEU A 197 6.65 14.98 -15.21
C LEU A 197 5.57 15.90 -14.65
N ARG A 198 4.81 16.58 -15.52
CA ARG A 198 3.80 17.57 -15.11
C ARG A 198 2.70 16.93 -14.27
N ILE A 199 2.25 15.73 -14.66
CA ILE A 199 1.19 15.03 -13.92
C ILE A 199 1.59 14.72 -12.47
N ALA A 200 2.88 14.49 -12.21
CA ALA A 200 3.39 14.23 -10.86
C ALA A 200 3.49 15.54 -10.05
N ALA A 201 3.91 16.64 -10.68
CA ALA A 201 3.93 17.95 -10.06
C ALA A 201 2.51 18.44 -9.70
N ASP A 202 1.54 18.24 -10.59
CA ASP A 202 0.13 18.57 -10.34
C ASP A 202 -0.46 17.68 -9.24
N ALA A 203 -0.08 16.40 -9.19
CA ALA A 203 -0.49 15.49 -8.14
C ALA A 203 0.04 15.91 -6.75
N ILE A 204 1.30 16.37 -6.66
CA ILE A 204 1.86 16.93 -5.42
C ILE A 204 1.04 18.12 -4.95
N LYS A 205 0.72 19.07 -5.84
CA LYS A 205 -0.11 20.24 -5.50
C LYS A 205 -1.51 19.83 -5.05
N ALA A 206 -2.14 18.89 -5.76
CA ALA A 206 -3.47 18.41 -5.42
C ALA A 206 -3.47 17.73 -4.04
N ALA A 207 -2.50 16.86 -3.77
CA ALA A 207 -2.40 16.13 -2.51
C ALA A 207 -2.10 17.00 -1.28
N GLN A 208 -1.66 18.26 -1.47
CA GLN A 208 -1.49 19.22 -0.38
C GLN A 208 -2.81 19.85 0.08
N ALA A 209 -3.88 19.75 -0.71
CA ALA A 209 -5.18 20.31 -0.38
C ALA A 209 -6.07 19.29 0.36
N PRO A 210 -7.04 19.75 1.18
CA PRO A 210 -8.06 18.88 1.75
C PRO A 210 -9.00 18.34 0.67
N HIS A 211 -9.36 17.05 0.77
CA HIS A 211 -10.26 16.36 -0.15
C HIS A 211 -11.25 15.45 0.58
N HIS A 212 -12.26 14.97 -0.14
CA HIS A 212 -13.16 13.90 0.28
C HIS A 212 -13.14 12.79 -0.78
N PHE A 213 -13.07 11.53 -0.37
CA PHE A 213 -13.15 10.37 -1.25
C PHE A 213 -13.85 9.23 -0.53
N LEU A 214 -14.48 8.32 -1.29
CA LEU A 214 -15.19 7.17 -0.73
C LEU A 214 -14.20 6.07 -0.34
N SER A 215 -14.39 5.50 0.85
CA SER A 215 -13.61 4.40 1.39
C SER A 215 -14.50 3.53 2.30
N VAL A 216 -13.89 2.83 3.26
CA VAL A 216 -14.57 2.09 4.31
C VAL A 216 -14.04 2.51 5.68
N THR A 217 -14.90 2.50 6.68
CA THR A 217 -14.48 2.58 8.09
C THR A 217 -13.65 1.36 8.49
N LYS A 218 -12.98 1.43 9.64
CA LYS A 218 -12.33 0.23 10.21
C LYS A 218 -13.31 -0.91 10.53
N ALA A 219 -14.61 -0.61 10.69
CA ALA A 219 -15.66 -1.59 10.87
C ALA A 219 -16.15 -2.23 9.55
N GLY A 220 -15.67 -1.78 8.39
CA GLY A 220 -16.02 -2.34 7.08
C GLY A 220 -17.23 -1.70 6.39
N HIS A 221 -17.85 -0.69 6.99
CA HIS A 221 -18.94 0.06 6.36
C HIS A 221 -18.42 1.15 5.43
N SER A 222 -19.09 1.39 4.31
CA SER A 222 -18.80 2.52 3.40
C SER A 222 -18.80 3.86 4.14
N ALA A 223 -17.82 4.71 3.87
CA ALA A 223 -17.66 6.04 4.47
C ALA A 223 -17.02 7.04 3.50
#